data_AF-A0A0F6MQN1-F1
#
_entry.id   AF-A0A0F6MQN1-F1
#
_cell.length_a   1.000
_cell.length_b   1.000
_cell.length_c   1.000
_cell.angle_alpha   90.00
_cell.angle_beta   90.00
_cell.angle_gamma   90.00
#
_symmetry.space_group_name_H-M   'P 1'
#
loop_
_entity.id
_entity.type
_entity.pdbx_description
1 polymer ?
#
loop_
_entity_poly.entity_id
_entity_poly.type
_entity_poly.pdbx_seq_one_letter_code
_entity_poly.pdbx_strand_id
1 'polypeptide(L)' 'MIQVTRLNGTKYWINPHQIETIECNPDVTLQMLSGKYYVIKETPEEILEAIVAYRRKIGIFKNEL' A
#
# COMPACT_ATOMS: atom_id res chain seq x y z
N MET A 1 -7.87 -4.69 2.08
CA MET A 1 -6.81 -4.97 1.09
C MET A 1 -6.89 -3.92 0.00
N ILE A 2 -5.74 -3.39 -0.44
CA ILE A 2 -5.62 -2.51 -1.61
C ILE A 2 -4.90 -3.26 -2.73
N GLN A 3 -5.29 -3.01 -3.98
CA GLN A 3 -4.64 -3.60 -5.14
C GLN A 3 -3.39 -2.77 -5.51
N VAL A 4 -2.30 -3.44 -5.85
CA VAL A 4 -1.08 -2.84 -6.41
C VAL A 4 -0.59 -3.67 -7.58
N THR A 5 0.25 -3.10 -8.43
CA THR A 5 0.77 -3.74 -9.63
C THR A 5 2.29 -3.75 -9.56
N ARG A 6 2.90 -4.93 -9.56
CA ARG A 6 4.36 -5.04 -9.65
C ARG A 6 4.86 -4.57 -11.01
N LEU A 7 6.15 -4.27 -11.11
CA LEU A 7 6.78 -3.83 -12.37
C LEU A 7 6.58 -4.83 -13.53
N ASN A 8 6.48 -6.12 -13.22
CA ASN A 8 6.19 -7.19 -14.20
C ASN A 8 4.70 -7.26 -14.65
N GLY A 9 3.83 -6.39 -14.15
CA GLY A 9 2.40 -6.36 -14.46
C GLY A 9 1.52 -7.29 -13.62
N THR A 10 2.10 -8.10 -12.73
CA THR A 10 1.31 -8.94 -11.82
C THR A 10 0.59 -8.08 -10.80
N LYS A 11 -0.72 -8.30 -10.66
CA LYS A 11 -1.56 -7.64 -9.65
C LYS A 11 -1.49 -8.38 -8.31
N TYR A 12 -1.32 -7.63 -7.24
CA TYR A 12 -1.30 -8.10 -5.86
C TYR A 12 -2.31 -7.34 -5.03
N TRP A 13 -2.78 -7.97 -3.95
CA TRP A 13 -3.56 -7.31 -2.92
C TRP A 13 -2.75 -7.33 -1.63
N ILE A 14 -2.53 -6.15 -1.06
CA ILE A 14 -1.75 -5.98 0.17
C ILE A 14 -2.60 -5.40 1.28
N ASN A 15 -2.23 -5.68 2.53
CA ASN A 15 -2.85 -5.06 3.69
C ASN A 15 -2.23 -3.68 3.91
N PRO A 16 -2.96 -2.57 3.71
CA PRO A 16 -2.40 -1.23 3.89
C PRO A 16 -2.00 -0.93 5.33
N HIS A 17 -2.59 -1.60 6.33
CA HIS A 17 -2.22 -1.42 7.74
C HIS A 17 -0.85 -2.00 8.10
N GLN A 18 -0.25 -2.78 7.21
CA GLN A 18 1.07 -3.36 7.40
C GLN A 18 2.16 -2.65 6.60
N ILE A 19 1.82 -1.61 5.84
CA ILE A 19 2.80 -0.78 5.17
C ILE A 19 3.48 0.06 6.26
N GLU A 20 4.79 -0.05 6.33
CA GLU A 20 5.65 0.68 7.25
C GLU A 20 6.09 2.01 6.62
N THR A 21 6.61 1.96 5.39
CA THR A 21 7.04 3.14 4.62
C THR A 21 6.70 3.00 3.14
N ILE A 22 6.58 4.16 2.48
CA ILE A 22 6.47 4.29 1.03
C ILE A 22 7.62 5.18 0.59
N GLU A 23 8.54 4.62 -0.19
CA GLU A 23 9.69 5.33 -0.75
C GLU A 23 9.56 5.44 -2.26
N CYS A 24 10.01 6.56 -2.84
CA CYS A 24 10.00 6.79 -4.27
C CYS A 24 11.42 7.12 -4.73
N ASN A 25 12.12 6.17 -5.37
CA ASN A 25 13.44 6.38 -5.98
C ASN A 25 13.91 5.15 -6.79
N PRO A 26 14.00 5.19 -8.13
CA PRO A 26 13.15 5.94 -9.06
C PRO A 26 11.72 5.39 -9.14
N ASP A 27 11.52 4.13 -8.73
CA ASP A 27 10.24 3.45 -8.61
C ASP A 27 9.70 3.55 -7.18
N VAL A 28 8.42 3.20 -6.98
CA VAL A 28 7.80 3.17 -5.66
C VAL A 28 8.05 1.83 -4.99
N THR A 29 8.61 1.87 -3.78
CA THR A 29 8.83 0.70 -2.93
C THR A 29 8.00 0.81 -1.66
N LEU A 30 7.22 -0.24 -1.39
CA LEU A 30 6.49 -0.41 -0.15
C LEU A 30 7.28 -1.33 0.78
N GLN A 31 7.71 -0.81 1.91
CA GLN A 31 8.23 -1.62 3.01
C GLN A 31 7.08 -2.05 3.90
N MET A 32 7.00 -3.34 4.22
CA MET A 32 6.01 -3.86 5.16
C MET A 32 6.64 -4.07 6.53
N LEU A 33 5.83 -3.97 7.60
CA LEU A 33 6.23 -4.29 8.98
C LEU A 33 6.81 -5.70 9.15
N SER A 34 6.53 -6.62 8.22
CA SER A 34 7.13 -7.95 8.20
C SER A 34 8.57 -7.99 7.65
N GLY A 35 9.15 -6.85 7.26
CA GLY A 35 10.42 -6.76 6.53
C GLY A 35 10.34 -7.14 5.05
N LYS A 36 9.13 -7.31 4.48
CA LYS A 36 8.95 -7.60 3.05
C LYS A 36 8.91 -6.30 2.26
N TYR A 37 9.45 -6.31 1.04
CA TYR A 37 9.45 -5.17 0.14
C TYR A 37 8.66 -5.48 -1.14
N TYR A 38 7.90 -4.50 -1.62
CA TYR A 38 7.17 -4.56 -2.88
C TYR A 38 7.50 -3.35 -3.73
N VAL A 39 8.10 -3.58 -4.90
CA VAL A 39 8.28 -2.54 -5.92
C VAL A 39 7.07 -2.57 -6.85
N ILE A 40 6.43 -1.42 -7.02
CA ILE A 40 5.14 -1.28 -7.68
C ILE A 40 5.16 -0.17 -8.74
N LYS A 41 4.15 -0.17 -9.61
CA LYS A 41 4.00 0.81 -10.69
C LYS A 41 3.23 2.06 -10.28
N GLU A 42 2.38 1.92 -9.26
CA GLU A 42 1.56 3.03 -8.78
C GLU A 42 2.42 4.10 -8.10
N THR A 43 2.01 5.36 -8.22
CA THR A 43 2.66 6.47 -7.53
C THR A 43 2.31 6.48 -6.04
N PRO A 44 3.06 7.21 -5.19
CA PRO A 44 2.72 7.35 -3.78
C PRO A 44 1.30 7.93 -3.57
N GLU A 45 0.87 8.85 -4.43
CA GLU A 45 -0.46 9.48 -4.38
C GLU A 45 -1.58 8.47 -4.66
N GLU A 46 -1.43 7.62 -5.67
CA GLU A 46 -2.40 6.56 -6.00
C GLU A 46 -2.55 5.57 -4.83
N ILE A 47 -1.43 5.23 -4.17
CA ILE A 47 -1.44 4.36 -2.99
C ILE A 47 -2.13 5.05 -1.81
N LEU A 48 -1.83 6.32 -1.55
CA LEU A 48 -2.49 7.11 -0.50
C LEU A 48 -4.01 7.18 -0.73
N GLU A 49 -4.45 7.45 -1.95
CA GLU A 49 -5.88 7.47 -2.29
C GLU A 49 -6.53 6.10 -2.05
N ALA A 50 -5.87 5.01 -2.47
CA ALA A 50 -6.35 3.65 -2.22
C ALA A 50 -6.46 3.33 -0.71
N ILE A 51 -5.50 3.79 0.10
CA ILE A 51 -5.52 3.63 1.57
C ILE A 51 -6.70 4.42 2.16
N VAL A 52 -6.89 5.68 1.76
CA VAL A 52 -7.99 6.53 2.24
C VAL A 52 -9.34 5.92 1.86
N ALA A 53 -9.50 5.48 0.61
CA ALA A 53 -10.71 4.83 0.14
C ALA A 53 -10.98 3.52 0.91
N TYR A 54 -9.94 2.74 1.19
CA TYR A 54 -10.04 1.54 2.02
C TYR A 54 -10.51 1.86 3.44
N ARG A 55 -9.86 2.83 4.11
CA ARG A 55 -10.21 3.28 5.47
C ARG A 55 -11.64 3.78 5.57
N ARG A 56 -12.11 4.55 4.57
CA ARG A 56 -13.50 5.00 4.49
C ARG A 56 -14.49 3.83 4.40
N LYS A 57 -14.15 2.78 3.65
CA LYS A 57 -15.03 1.61 3.45
C LYS A 57 -15.16 0.73 4.69
N ILE A 58 -14.08 0.53 5.44
CA ILE A 58 -14.11 -0.34 6.63
C ILE A 58 -14.64 0.39 7.87
N GLY A 59 -14.82 1.71 7.81
CA GLY A 59 -15.22 2.55 8.93
C GLY A 59 -14.08 2.72 9.95
N ILE A 60 -14.19 3.73 10.82
CA ILE A 60 -13.26 3.93 11.95
C ILE A 60 -13.54 2.83 12.99
N PHE A 61 -12.96 1.63 12.84
CA PHE A 61 -13.09 0.58 13.85
C PHE A 61 -11.71 0.05 14.31
N LYS A 62 -11.35 0.50 15.52
CA LYS A 62 -10.72 -0.22 16.65
C LYS A 62 -9.23 -0.59 16.68
N ASN A 63 -8.37 -0.16 15.75
CA ASN A 63 -6.91 -0.33 15.91
C ASN A 63 -6.11 0.98 16.07
N GLU A 64 -6.78 2.14 16.13
CA GLU A 64 -6.15 3.45 16.32
C GLU A 64 -6.62 4.13 17.64
N LEU A 65 -6.95 3.33 18.66
CA LEU A 65 -7.17 3.74 20.05
C LEU A 65 -6.18 3.02 20.97
#